data_AF-A0A424YRW9-F1
#
_entry.id   AF-A0A424YRW9-F1
#
_cell.length_a   1.000
_cell.length_b   1.000
_cell.length_c   1.000
_cell.angle_alpha   90.00
_cell.angle_beta   90.00
_cell.angle_gamma   90.00
#
_symmetry.space_group_name_H-M   'P 1'
#
loop_
_entity.id
_entity.type
_entity.pdbx_description
1 polymer ?
#
loop_
_entity_poly.entity_id
_entity_poly.type
_entity_poly.pdbx_seq_one_letter_code
_entity_poly.pdbx_strand_id
1 'polypeptide(L)' 'TENTAEIKATVIFGSGEIIVPKNWNINIDLVPFFAELKDNRSSINTDNKKVDLIITGIVAFGEISLKNES' A
#
# COMPACT_ATOMS: atom_id res chain seq x y z
N THR A 1 -15.83 -8.25 9.59
CA THR A 1 -15.13 -6.96 9.50
C THR A 1 -14.22 -6.68 10.69
N GLU A 2 -14.19 -7.50 11.75
CA GLU A 2 -13.53 -7.13 13.02
C GLU A 2 -11.99 -7.12 13.06
N ASN A 3 -11.24 -7.31 11.96
CA ASN A 3 -9.76 -7.36 12.01
C ASN A 3 -9.07 -6.96 10.69
N THR A 4 -9.56 -5.95 9.98
CA THR A 4 -8.86 -5.38 8.80
C THR A 4 -8.33 -4.01 9.18
N ALA A 5 -7.04 -3.78 8.97
CA ALA A 5 -6.43 -2.48 9.19
C ALA A 5 -6.74 -1.54 8.02
N GLU A 6 -6.86 -0.25 8.31
CA GLU A 6 -7.09 0.78 7.29
C GLU A 6 -6.10 1.93 7.46
N ILE A 7 -5.46 2.33 6.36
CA ILE A 7 -4.58 3.49 6.31
C ILE A 7 -5.06 4.42 5.19
N LYS A 8 -5.13 5.71 5.49
CA LYS A 8 -5.29 6.77 4.50
C LYS A 8 -3.99 7.55 4.37
N ALA A 9 -3.37 7.48 3.19
CA ALA A 9 -2.12 8.17 2.89
C ALA A 9 -2.38 9.36 1.97
N THR A 10 -1.71 10.48 2.23
CA THR A 10 -1.71 11.66 1.35
C THR A 10 -0.29 12.15 1.20
N VAL A 11 0.26 12.04 0.00
CA VAL A 11 1.58 12.56 -0.35
C VAL A 11 1.38 13.58 -1.46
N ILE A 12 1.74 14.84 -1.22
CA ILE A 12 1.58 15.91 -2.22
C ILE A 12 2.91 16.23 -2.90
N PHE A 13 4.02 16.05 -2.20
CA PHE A 13 5.38 16.20 -2.70
C PHE A 13 6.31 15.20 -1.99
N GLY A 14 7.31 14.69 -2.71
CA GLY A 14 8.33 13.79 -2.16
C GLY A 14 7.91 12.31 -2.27
N SER A 15 8.40 11.48 -1.35
CA SER A 15 8.11 10.05 -1.36
C SER A 15 7.65 9.53 -0.01
N GLY A 16 6.79 8.50 -0.05
CA GLY A 16 6.38 7.72 1.11
C GLY A 16 6.73 6.24 0.89
N GLU A 17 7.21 5.59 1.94
CA GLU A 17 7.48 4.15 1.91
C GLU A 17 6.59 3.47 2.95
N ILE A 18 5.85 2.44 2.52
CA ILE A 18 4.99 1.63 3.36
C ILE A 18 5.63 0.24 3.45
N ILE A 19 5.93 -0.19 4.68
CA ILE A 19 6.51 -1.50 4.97
C ILE A 19 5.46 -2.36 5.65
N VAL A 20 5.24 -3.56 5.10
CA VAL A 20 4.15 -4.45 5.51
C VAL A 20 4.64 -5.89 5.73
N PRO A 21 3.97 -6.68 6.58
CA PRO A 21 4.32 -8.08 6.75
C PRO A 21 4.16 -8.89 5.47
N LYS A 22 5.06 -9.85 5.24
CA LYS A 22 5.13 -10.67 4.01
C LYS A 22 3.85 -11.48 3.73
N ASN A 23 3.10 -11.84 4.77
CA ASN A 23 1.93 -12.71 4.68
C ASN A 23 0.60 -11.96 4.60
N TRP A 24 0.61 -10.62 4.55
CA TRP A 24 -0.61 -9.82 4.51
C TRP A 24 -1.19 -9.72 3.10
N ASN A 25 -2.50 -9.91 3.00
CA ASN A 25 -3.25 -9.55 1.81
C ASN A 25 -3.64 -8.08 1.89
N ILE A 26 -3.18 -7.30 0.91
CA ILE A 26 -3.29 -5.83 0.90
C ILE A 26 -4.07 -5.38 -0.31
N ASN A 27 -5.08 -4.56 -0.07
CA ASN A 27 -5.80 -3.84 -1.10
C ASN A 27 -5.33 -2.39 -1.17
N ILE A 28 -4.99 -1.91 -2.36
CA ILE A 28 -4.45 -0.57 -2.59
C ILE A 28 -5.41 0.18 -3.53
N ASP A 29 -5.91 1.31 -3.06
CA ASP A 29 -6.78 2.23 -3.78
C ASP A 29 -6.25 3.66 -3.62
N LEU A 30 -5.13 3.94 -4.29
CA LEU A 30 -4.48 5.24 -4.31
C LEU A 30 -4.71 5.91 -5.66
N VAL A 31 -5.08 7.18 -5.65
CA VAL A 31 -5.28 7.98 -6.86
C VAL A 31 -4.02 8.82 -7.14
N PRO A 32 -3.27 8.54 -8.22
CA PRO A 32 -2.08 9.29 -8.57
C PRO A 32 -2.38 10.54 -9.41
N PHE A 33 -1.72 11.66 -9.09
CA PHE A 33 -1.72 12.92 -9.84
C PHE A 33 -0.28 13.32 -10.19
N PHE A 34 0.20 12.97 -11.38
CA PHE A 34 1.60 13.18 -11.79
C PHE A 34 2.61 12.54 -10.82
N ALA A 35 2.32 11.31 -10.41
CA ALA A 35 3.07 10.55 -9.42
C ALA A 35 3.18 9.07 -9.82
N GLU A 36 4.09 8.35 -9.19
CA GLU A 36 4.29 6.91 -9.40
C GLU A 36 3.87 6.10 -8.17
N LEU A 37 3.29 4.92 -8.39
CA LEU A 37 3.00 3.93 -7.35
C LEU A 37 3.84 2.69 -7.63
N LYS A 38 4.72 2.32 -6.71
CA LYS A 38 5.59 1.14 -6.84
C LYS A 38 5.22 0.06 -5.84
N ASP A 39 4.71 -1.07 -6.31
CA ASP A 39 4.54 -2.27 -5.49
C ASP A 39 5.74 -3.20 -5.69
N ASN A 40 6.65 -3.21 -4.72
CA ASN A 40 7.89 -3.99 -4.72
C ASN A 40 7.81 -5.21 -3.78
N ARG A 41 6.61 -5.68 -3.46
CA ARG A 41 6.43 -6.85 -2.58
C ARG A 41 6.92 -8.12 -3.27
N SER A 42 7.77 -8.89 -2.57
CA SER A 42 8.43 -10.08 -3.13
C SER A 42 7.52 -11.31 -3.23
N SER A 43 6.41 -11.32 -2.49
CA SER A 43 5.42 -12.39 -2.48
C SER A 43 4.07 -11.80 -2.16
N ILE A 44 3.09 -12.06 -3.02
CA ILE A 44 1.67 -11.77 -2.76
C ILE A 44 1.07 -13.11 -2.38
N ASN A 45 0.75 -13.30 -1.10
CA ASN A 45 0.08 -14.52 -0.66
C ASN A 45 -1.39 -14.48 -1.08
N THR A 46 -1.68 -14.95 -2.30
CA THR A 46 -3.03 -14.93 -2.88
C THR A 46 -3.99 -15.93 -2.25
N ASP A 47 -3.48 -16.86 -1.44
CA ASP A 47 -4.31 -17.88 -0.78
C ASP A 47 -5.09 -17.31 0.42
N ASN A 48 -4.68 -16.15 0.94
CA ASN A 48 -5.34 -15.52 2.06
C ASN A 48 -6.56 -14.70 1.59
N LYS A 49 -7.75 -15.31 1.62
CA LYS A 49 -9.00 -14.69 1.15
C LYS A 49 -9.44 -13.46 1.96
N LYS A 50 -8.89 -13.27 3.17
CA LYS A 50 -9.20 -12.12 4.02
C LYS A 50 -8.22 -11.00 3.72
N VAL A 51 -8.73 -9.78 3.51
CA VAL A 51 -7.91 -8.56 3.40
C VAL A 51 -7.44 -8.15 4.79
N ASP A 52 -6.13 -8.03 4.97
CA ASP A 52 -5.47 -7.66 6.22
C ASP A 52 -5.29 -6.14 6.31
N LEU A 53 -5.02 -5.46 5.19
CA LEU A 53 -4.84 -4.01 5.12
C LEU A 53 -5.48 -3.40 3.88
N ILE A 54 -6.18 -2.28 4.06
CA ILE A 54 -6.67 -1.42 2.98
C ILE A 54 -5.90 -0.10 3.03
N ILE A 55 -5.28 0.28 1.92
CA ILE A 55 -4.56 1.54 1.76
C ILE A 55 -5.32 2.42 0.78
N THR A 56 -5.75 3.59 1.23
CA THR A 56 -6.48 4.56 0.39
C THR A 56 -5.82 5.92 0.36
N GLY A 57 -6.17 6.74 -0.63
CA GLY A 57 -5.87 8.16 -0.62
C GLY A 57 -5.29 8.67 -1.92
N ILE A 58 -4.41 9.68 -1.84
CA ILE A 58 -3.90 10.40 -3.00
C ILE A 58 -2.38 10.51 -2.94
N VAL A 59 -1.75 10.43 -4.11
CA VAL A 59 -0.34 10.77 -4.30
C VAL A 59 -0.22 11.79 -5.42
N ALA A 60 0.49 12.88 -5.21
CA ALA A 60 0.79 13.89 -6.21
C ALA A 60 2.28 14.20 -6.21
N PHE A 61 2.84 14.55 -7.38
CA PHE A 61 4.23 14.99 -7.58
C PHE A 61 5.27 14.24 -6.71
N GLY A 62 5.26 12.92 -6.81
CA GLY A 62 5.97 12.07 -5.86
C GLY A 62 5.83 10.58 -6.13
N GLU A 63 6.19 9.78 -5.13
CA GLU A 63 6.12 8.32 -5.18
C GLU A 63 5.58 7.74 -3.88
N ILE A 64 4.73 6.71 -3.96
CA ILE A 64 4.51 5.79 -2.84
C ILE A 64 5.07 4.42 -3.23
N SER A 65 5.99 3.91 -2.41
CA SER A 65 6.51 2.55 -2.53
C SER A 65 5.93 1.65 -1.44
N LEU A 66 5.55 0.43 -1.83
CA LEU A 66 5.13 -0.62 -0.93
C LEU A 66 6.15 -1.75 -1.00
N LYS A 67 6.69 -2.15 0.15
CA LYS A 67 7.61 -3.29 0.24
C LYS A 67 7.28 -4.18 1.43
N ASN A 68 7.68 -5.44 1.32
CA ASN A 68 7.62 -6.33 2.46
C ASN A 68 8.73 -5.97 3.46
N GLU A 69 8.51 -6.25 4.74
CA GLU A 69 9.62 -6.30 5.72
C GLU A 69 10.73 -7.24 5.24
N SER A 70 11.98 -6.98 5.67
CA SER A 70 13.16 -7.73 5.26
C SER A 70 13.09 -9.22 5.59
#